data_AF-A0A1C7WDY5-F1
#
_entry.id   AF-A0A1C7WDY5-F1
#
_cell.length_a   1.000
_cell.length_b   1.000
_cell.length_c   1.000
_cell.angle_alpha   90.00
_cell.angle_beta   90.00
_cell.angle_gamma   90.00
#
_symmetry.space_group_name_H-M   'P 1'
#
loop_
_entity.id
_entity.type
_entity.pdbx_description
1 polymer ?
#
loop_
_entity_poly.entity_id
_entity_poly.type
_entity_poly.pdbx_seq_one_letter_code
_entity_poly.pdbx_strand_id
1 'polypeptide(L)'
;MNEHRARAINALMVAMSDRLNIVTGKVEASVEQLSDWCGLSTGSGDKKSISRASRAITTLEELGALACERAWDEASRSHIPKIIWVTELFFVLIGYELGKYQAAQNQQLAWMNQGLVKQGEAPITLSEARRRAKEQHIKRAFEHRARHRSFKQQRRQAQKLLQMERQQARTEILNGLIKMYSKDELEAMG
;
A
#
# COMPACT_ATOMS: atom_id res chain seq x y z
N MET A 1 10.55 -13.18 25.32
CA MET A 1 9.69 -13.12 24.11
C MET A 1 9.25 -14.53 23.75
N ASN A 2 7.98 -14.78 23.39
CA ASN A 2 7.55 -16.13 23.02
C ASN A 2 8.06 -16.52 21.61
N GLU A 3 8.22 -17.82 21.35
CA GLU A 3 8.85 -18.33 20.12
C GLU A 3 8.08 -17.90 18.86
N HIS A 4 6.74 -17.96 18.90
CA HIS A 4 5.91 -17.56 17.76
C HIS A 4 6.06 -16.08 17.40
N ARG A 5 6.25 -15.18 18.38
CA ARG A 5 6.49 -13.75 18.11
C ARG A 5 7.89 -13.53 17.54
N ALA A 6 8.90 -14.25 18.02
CA ALA A 6 10.24 -14.19 17.46
C ALA A 6 10.25 -14.63 15.98
N ARG A 7 9.58 -15.75 15.65
CA ARG A 7 9.43 -16.21 14.26
C ARG A 7 8.70 -15.19 13.38
N ALA A 8 7.62 -14.58 13.90
CA ALA A 8 6.90 -13.54 13.17
C ALA A 8 7.74 -12.29 12.91
N ILE A 9 8.52 -11.83 13.91
CA ILE A 9 9.44 -10.71 13.78
C ILE A 9 10.50 -11.01 12.71
N ASN A 10 11.13 -12.19 12.76
CA ASN A 10 12.15 -12.58 11.78
C ASN A 10 11.59 -12.58 10.34
N ALA A 11 10.42 -13.19 10.14
CA ALA A 11 9.77 -13.19 8.83
C ALA A 11 9.46 -11.76 8.33
N LEU A 12 8.94 -10.90 9.22
CA LEU A 12 8.65 -9.52 8.88
C LEU A 12 9.91 -8.71 8.53
N MET A 13 11.01 -8.86 9.28
CA MET A 13 12.25 -8.13 9.00
C MET A 13 12.81 -8.50 7.62
N VAL A 14 12.72 -9.77 7.22
CA VAL A 14 13.09 -10.20 5.87
C VAL A 14 12.18 -9.53 4.84
N ALA A 15 10.86 -9.61 5.00
CA ALA A 15 9.90 -9.01 4.07
C ALA A 15 10.03 -7.47 3.98
N MET A 16 10.30 -6.80 5.10
CA MET A 16 10.52 -5.36 5.16
C MET A 16 11.82 -4.96 4.46
N SER A 17 12.91 -5.73 4.63
CA SER A 17 14.18 -5.47 3.95
C SER A 17 14.01 -5.54 2.43
N ASP A 18 13.25 -6.52 1.95
CA ASP A 18 12.96 -6.73 0.53
C ASP A 18 12.05 -5.63 -0.07
N ARG A 19 11.25 -4.96 0.77
CA ARG A 19 10.34 -3.86 0.38
C ARG A 19 10.84 -2.48 0.79
N LEU A 20 12.08 -2.38 1.25
CA LEU A 20 12.66 -1.13 1.70
C LEU A 20 12.99 -0.22 0.52
N ASN A 21 12.43 0.98 0.51
CA ASN A 21 12.94 2.05 -0.31
C ASN A 21 14.23 2.59 0.34
N ILE A 22 15.38 2.35 -0.29
CA ILE A 22 16.69 2.68 0.30
C ILE A 22 16.83 4.19 0.52
N VAL A 23 16.38 5.02 -0.43
CA VAL A 23 16.47 6.48 -0.34
C VAL A 23 15.67 7.01 0.85
N THR A 24 14.41 6.61 0.99
CA THR A 24 13.53 7.20 1.99
C THR A 24 13.55 6.47 3.33
N GLY A 25 13.98 5.20 3.36
CA GLY A 25 13.87 4.33 4.53
C GLY A 25 12.45 3.82 4.77
N LYS A 26 11.53 4.03 3.82
CA LYS A 26 10.13 3.58 3.93
C LYS A 26 10.00 2.13 3.48
N VAL A 27 9.25 1.33 4.21
CA VAL A 27 8.79 0.03 3.72
C VAL A 27 7.59 0.25 2.80
N GLU A 28 7.73 -0.09 1.52
CA GLU A 28 6.68 0.05 0.49
C GLU A 28 5.68 -1.12 0.54
N ALA A 29 5.10 -1.34 1.71
CA ALA A 29 4.08 -2.36 1.93
C ALA A 29 3.15 -1.99 3.09
N SER A 30 1.87 -2.37 2.96
CA SER A 30 0.93 -2.31 4.09
C SER A 30 1.18 -3.45 5.08
N VAL A 31 0.72 -3.27 6.32
CA VAL A 31 0.76 -4.33 7.36
C VAL A 31 0.03 -5.60 6.87
N GLU A 32 -1.04 -5.43 6.10
CA GLU A 32 -1.79 -6.54 5.54
C GLU A 32 -0.97 -7.34 4.52
N GLN A 33 -0.30 -6.67 3.58
CA GLN A 33 0.57 -7.32 2.60
C GLN A 33 1.74 -8.03 3.28
N LEU A 34 2.38 -7.37 4.26
CA LEU A 34 3.44 -7.99 5.05
C LEU A 34 2.95 -9.23 5.79
N SER A 35 1.74 -9.18 6.34
CA SER A 35 1.10 -10.32 7.01
C SER A 35 0.87 -11.48 6.04
N ASP A 36 0.47 -11.22 4.79
CA ASP A 36 0.27 -12.27 3.78
C ASP A 36 1.57 -12.91 3.35
N TRP A 37 2.55 -12.10 2.97
CA TRP A 37 3.84 -12.61 2.49
C TRP A 37 4.59 -13.40 3.56
N CYS A 38 4.39 -13.07 4.82
CA CYS A 38 5.00 -13.78 5.95
C CYS A 38 4.18 -14.98 6.44
N GLY A 39 3.02 -15.29 5.84
CA GLY A 39 2.12 -16.35 6.32
C GLY A 39 1.55 -16.10 7.72
N LEU A 40 1.47 -14.83 8.13
CA LEU A 40 0.97 -14.39 9.44
C LEU A 40 -0.53 -14.07 9.43
N SER A 41 -1.08 -13.88 8.24
CA SER A 41 -2.53 -13.71 8.04
C SER A 41 -3.27 -14.99 8.41
N THR A 42 -4.34 -14.84 9.17
CA THR A 42 -5.21 -15.94 9.61
C THR A 42 -6.66 -15.57 9.33
N GLY A 43 -7.55 -16.53 9.12
CA GLY A 43 -8.95 -16.22 8.86
C GLY A 43 -9.71 -17.34 8.18
N SER A 44 -11.02 -17.15 8.05
CA SER A 44 -11.94 -18.05 7.36
C SER A 44 -12.84 -17.23 6.43
N GLY A 45 -12.87 -17.58 5.14
CA GLY A 45 -13.62 -16.84 4.13
C GLY A 45 -13.14 -15.38 4.01
N ASP A 46 -14.08 -14.44 3.97
CA ASP A 46 -13.80 -12.99 3.80
C ASP A 46 -13.25 -12.29 5.07
N LYS A 47 -13.15 -12.99 6.21
CA LYS A 47 -12.69 -12.41 7.48
C LYS A 47 -11.22 -12.73 7.72
N LYS A 48 -10.37 -11.76 7.41
CA LYS A 48 -8.91 -11.84 7.56
C LYS A 48 -8.44 -11.11 8.83
N SER A 49 -7.53 -11.74 9.57
CA SER A 49 -6.88 -11.24 10.77
C SER A 49 -5.38 -11.12 10.52
N ILE A 50 -4.86 -9.90 10.69
CA ILE A 50 -3.44 -9.53 10.54
C ILE A 50 -2.79 -9.24 11.90
N SER A 51 -3.45 -9.62 12.99
CA SER A 51 -3.09 -9.19 14.35
C SER A 51 -1.75 -9.75 14.81
N ARG A 52 -1.28 -10.88 14.26
CA ARG A 52 0.08 -11.40 14.49
C ARG A 52 1.14 -10.46 13.94
N ALA A 53 0.99 -10.05 12.69
CA ALA A 53 1.91 -9.10 12.05
C ALA A 53 1.86 -7.73 12.76
N SER A 54 0.66 -7.20 13.03
CA SER A 54 0.52 -5.91 13.71
C SER A 54 1.20 -5.89 15.07
N ARG A 55 1.06 -6.95 15.88
CA ARG A 55 1.69 -7.02 17.21
C ARG A 55 3.21 -7.10 17.11
N ALA A 56 3.73 -7.87 16.16
CA ALA A 56 5.17 -7.96 15.92
C ALA A 56 5.76 -6.61 15.47
N ILE A 57 5.06 -5.89 14.59
CA ILE A 57 5.44 -4.52 14.19
C ILE A 57 5.40 -3.57 15.39
N THR A 58 4.39 -3.65 16.24
CA THR A 58 4.34 -2.84 17.48
C THR A 58 5.56 -3.13 18.37
N THR A 59 5.94 -4.39 18.55
CA THR A 59 7.15 -4.73 19.32
C THR A 59 8.42 -4.16 18.67
N LEU A 60 8.57 -4.20 17.35
CA LEU A 60 9.70 -3.58 16.66
C LEU A 60 9.69 -2.05 16.77
N GLU A 61 8.51 -1.43 16.78
CA GLU A 61 8.32 0.00 17.02
C GLU A 61 8.70 0.39 18.45
N GLU A 62 8.26 -0.37 19.45
CA GLU A 62 8.60 -0.19 20.87
C GLU A 62 10.10 -0.37 21.14
N LEU A 63 10.76 -1.27 20.42
CA LEU A 63 12.21 -1.44 20.47
C LEU A 63 12.97 -0.30 19.79
N GLY A 64 12.30 0.55 19.01
CA GLY A 64 12.92 1.64 18.24
C GLY A 64 13.52 1.19 16.91
N ALA A 65 13.28 -0.05 16.46
CA ALA A 65 13.73 -0.54 15.15
C ALA A 65 12.88 0.03 14.00
N LEU A 66 11.64 0.41 14.29
CA LEU A 66 10.73 1.02 13.34
C LEU A 66 10.15 2.32 13.90
N ALA A 67 9.90 3.29 13.03
CA ALA A 67 9.05 4.43 13.35
C ALA A 67 7.78 4.32 12.49
N CYS A 68 6.62 4.18 13.12
CA CYS A 68 5.37 4.03 12.39
C CYS A 68 4.48 5.27 12.52
N GLU A 69 4.06 5.81 11.38
CA GLU A 69 3.10 6.90 11.35
C GLU A 69 1.68 6.37 11.12
N ARG A 70 0.75 6.90 11.90
CA ARG A 70 -0.68 6.59 11.81
C ARG A 70 -1.40 7.88 11.45
N ALA A 71 -2.27 7.84 10.45
CA ALA A 71 -3.11 8.97 10.07
C ALA A 71 -4.58 8.55 10.12
N TRP A 72 -5.39 9.39 10.75
CA TRP A 72 -6.85 9.26 10.77
C TRP A 72 -7.43 10.13 9.66
N ASP A 73 -8.34 9.57 8.88
CA ASP A 73 -9.08 10.29 7.86
C ASP A 73 -10.50 10.55 8.35
N GLU A 74 -10.77 11.80 8.73
CA GLU A 74 -12.06 12.23 9.28
C GLU A 74 -13.22 12.08 8.30
N ALA A 75 -12.97 12.32 7.01
CA ALA A 75 -14.02 12.30 5.99
C ALA A 75 -14.60 10.89 5.82
N SER A 76 -13.76 9.86 5.94
CA SER A 76 -14.19 8.46 5.85
C SER A 76 -14.33 7.76 7.20
N ARG A 77 -13.99 8.44 8.31
CA ARG A 77 -13.90 7.87 9.67
C ARG A 77 -13.12 6.56 9.69
N SER A 78 -11.97 6.53 9.02
CA SER A 78 -11.13 5.34 8.92
C SER A 78 -9.65 5.68 8.97
N HIS A 79 -8.83 4.72 9.41
CA HIS A 79 -7.38 4.88 9.39
C HIS A 79 -6.83 4.73 7.97
N ILE A 80 -5.91 5.62 7.60
CA ILE A 80 -5.02 5.41 6.45
C ILE A 80 -4.06 4.26 6.81
N PRO A 81 -3.72 3.37 5.86
CA PRO A 81 -2.71 2.34 6.09
C PRO A 81 -1.44 2.94 6.70
N LYS A 82 -1.02 2.36 7.84
CA LYS A 82 0.17 2.76 8.59
C LYS A 82 1.39 2.89 7.66
N ILE A 83 2.15 3.97 7.81
CA ILE A 83 3.46 4.14 7.17
C ILE A 83 4.52 3.57 8.09
N ILE A 84 5.47 2.81 7.56
CA ILE A 84 6.53 2.16 8.32
C ILE A 84 7.88 2.67 7.81
N TRP A 85 8.64 3.28 8.70
CA TRP A 85 10.01 3.72 8.46
C TRP A 85 10.97 2.82 9.23
N VAL A 86 12.05 2.37 8.59
CA VAL A 86 13.14 1.68 9.30
C VAL A 86 14.05 2.70 9.96
N THR A 87 14.57 2.34 11.13
CA THR A 87 15.59 3.14 11.83
C THR A 87 16.96 2.48 11.68
N GLU A 88 18.00 3.10 12.22
CA GLU A 88 19.34 2.52 12.23
C GLU A 88 19.39 1.17 12.98
N LEU A 89 18.61 1.03 14.05
CA LEU A 89 18.52 -0.20 14.84
C LEU A 89 17.99 -1.38 14.01
N PHE A 90 17.14 -1.12 13.01
CA PHE A 90 16.68 -2.17 12.08
C PHE A 90 17.85 -2.90 11.42
N PHE A 91 18.86 -2.15 10.94
CA PHE A 91 20.03 -2.72 10.27
C PHE A 91 20.89 -3.53 11.23
N VAL A 92 21.04 -3.08 12.47
CA VAL A 92 21.73 -3.83 13.52
C VAL A 92 21.02 -5.17 13.78
N LEU A 93 19.68 -5.16 13.89
CA LEU A 93 18.90 -6.37 14.17
C LEU A 93 18.94 -7.41 13.04
N ILE A 94 19.04 -6.98 11.78
CA ILE A 94 19.21 -7.90 10.64
C ILE A 94 20.67 -8.26 10.37
N GLY A 95 21.62 -7.76 11.17
CA GLY A 95 23.05 -8.00 11.00
C GLY A 95 23.65 -7.33 9.76
N TYR A 96 23.06 -6.22 9.30
CA TYR A 96 23.53 -5.45 8.16
C TYR A 96 24.30 -4.20 8.59
N GLU A 97 25.40 -3.91 7.90
CA GLU A 97 26.27 -2.78 8.22
C GLU A 97 25.61 -1.45 7.84
N LEU A 98 25.39 -0.58 8.83
CA LEU A 98 24.73 0.72 8.62
C LEU A 98 25.48 1.61 7.60
N GLY A 99 26.82 1.59 7.63
CA GLY A 99 27.63 2.37 6.69
C GLY A 99 27.39 1.99 5.23
N LYS A 100 27.21 0.69 4.94
CA LYS A 100 26.85 0.22 3.60
C LYS A 100 25.47 0.72 3.16
N TYR A 101 24.51 0.73 4.08
CA TYR A 101 23.17 1.27 3.81
C TYR A 101 23.22 2.77 3.50
N GLN A 102 23.93 3.55 4.32
CA GLN A 102 24.07 5.00 4.12
C GLN A 102 24.78 5.33 2.80
N ALA A 103 25.83 4.57 2.44
CA ALA A 103 26.49 4.71 1.15
C ALA A 103 25.52 4.43 -0.02
N ALA A 104 24.75 3.35 0.06
CA ALA A 104 23.75 3.01 -0.95
C ALA A 104 22.62 4.06 -1.04
N GLN A 105 22.18 4.59 0.10
CA GLN A 105 21.19 5.67 0.18
C GLN A 105 21.67 6.94 -0.53
N ASN A 106 22.91 7.37 -0.24
CA ASN A 106 23.51 8.54 -0.88
C ASN A 106 23.70 8.33 -2.38
N GLN A 107 24.15 7.15 -2.80
CA GLN A 107 24.32 6.80 -4.21
C GLN A 107 22.98 6.84 -4.96
N GLN A 108 21.93 6.24 -4.41
CA GLN A 108 20.61 6.25 -5.04
C GLN A 108 19.97 7.64 -5.07
N LEU A 109 20.16 8.45 -4.02
CA LEU A 109 19.72 9.84 -4.02
C LEU A 109 20.43 10.65 -5.11
N ALA A 110 21.74 10.49 -5.26
CA ALA A 110 22.51 11.17 -6.30
C ALA A 110 22.01 10.77 -7.71
N TRP A 111 21.76 9.49 -7.93
CA TRP A 111 21.21 9.00 -9.20
C TRP A 111 19.80 9.56 -9.48
N MET A 112 18.93 9.58 -8.46
CA MET A 112 17.60 10.20 -8.57
C MET A 112 17.69 11.68 -8.93
N ASN A 113 18.60 12.43 -8.27
CA ASN A 113 18.81 13.84 -8.53
C ASN A 113 19.36 14.11 -9.94
N GLN A 114 20.23 13.24 -10.47
CA GLN A 114 20.65 13.32 -11.87
C GLN A 114 19.46 13.18 -12.84
N GLY A 115 18.51 12.30 -12.52
CA GLY A 115 17.26 12.15 -13.29
C GLY A 115 16.40 13.41 -13.24
N LEU A 116 16.23 14.00 -12.05
CA LEU A 116 15.47 15.25 -11.87
C LEU A 116 16.09 16.41 -12.64
N VAL A 117 17.41 16.59 -12.55
CA VAL A 117 18.12 17.64 -13.28
C VAL A 117 17.97 17.48 -14.79
N LYS A 118 18.01 16.24 -15.32
CA LYS A 118 17.75 15.97 -16.74
C LYS A 118 16.31 16.32 -17.17
N GLN A 119 15.36 16.27 -16.24
CA GLN A 119 13.96 16.67 -16.45
C GLN A 119 13.72 18.16 -16.23
N GLY A 120 14.77 18.93 -15.87
CA GLY A 120 14.66 20.37 -15.56
C GLY A 120 14.19 20.67 -14.14
N GLU A 121 14.14 19.66 -13.25
CA GLU A 121 13.78 19.82 -11.85
C GLU A 121 15.01 20.03 -10.95
N ALA A 122 14.81 20.69 -9.81
CA ALA A 122 15.84 20.87 -8.81
C ALA A 122 16.15 19.55 -8.06
N PRO A 123 17.43 19.28 -7.71
CA PRO A 123 17.80 18.19 -6.82
C PRO A 123 17.05 18.24 -5.49
N ILE A 124 16.73 17.08 -4.93
CA ILE A 124 16.05 16.96 -3.65
C ILE A 124 16.96 16.41 -2.56
N THR A 125 16.62 16.72 -1.32
CA THR A 125 17.26 16.18 -0.11
C THR A 125 16.56 14.90 0.36
N LEU A 126 17.18 14.16 1.29
CA LEU A 126 16.54 12.99 1.92
C LEU A 126 15.24 13.36 2.64
N SER A 127 15.22 14.49 3.34
CA SER A 127 14.03 14.98 4.05
C SER A 127 12.89 15.26 3.08
N GLU A 128 13.21 15.88 1.93
CA GLU A 128 12.24 16.16 0.88
C GLU A 128 11.74 14.86 0.22
N ALA A 129 12.63 13.90 -0.05
CA ALA A 129 12.25 12.58 -0.57
C ALA A 129 11.30 11.83 0.38
N ARG A 130 11.56 11.87 1.69
CA ARG A 130 10.68 11.31 2.73
C ARG A 130 9.31 12.00 2.75
N ARG A 131 9.28 13.34 2.69
CA ARG A 131 8.04 14.12 2.61
C ARG A 131 7.19 13.71 1.41
N ARG A 132 7.79 13.67 0.21
CA ARG A 132 7.12 13.24 -1.03
C ARG A 132 6.61 11.79 -0.92
N ALA A 133 7.37 10.88 -0.33
CA ALA A 133 6.95 9.49 -0.15
C ALA A 133 5.76 9.33 0.80
N LYS A 134 5.68 10.17 1.84
CA LYS A 134 4.52 10.24 2.75
C LYS A 134 3.28 10.76 2.02
N GLU A 135 3.41 11.85 1.28
CA GLU A 135 2.31 12.42 0.49
C GLU A 135 1.79 11.42 -0.55
N GLN A 136 2.70 10.77 -1.26
CA GLN A 136 2.35 9.75 -2.25
C GLN A 136 1.67 8.53 -1.61
N HIS A 137 2.06 8.15 -0.39
CA HIS A 137 1.40 7.07 0.37
C HIS A 137 -0.05 7.41 0.68
N ILE A 138 -0.30 8.62 1.19
CA ILE A 138 -1.64 9.12 1.51
C ILE A 138 -2.49 9.19 0.24
N LYS A 139 -1.94 9.74 -0.84
CA LYS A 139 -2.60 9.82 -2.15
C LYS A 139 -3.00 8.43 -2.66
N ARG A 140 -2.07 7.46 -2.66
CA ARG A 140 -2.35 6.06 -3.07
C ARG A 140 -3.43 5.42 -2.21
N ALA A 141 -3.47 5.70 -0.91
CA ALA A 141 -4.51 5.16 -0.02
C ALA A 141 -5.91 5.70 -0.38
N PHE A 142 -6.02 6.97 -0.79
CA PHE A 142 -7.28 7.54 -1.27
C PHE A 142 -7.67 6.97 -2.64
N GLU A 143 -6.73 6.88 -3.57
CA GLU A 143 -6.96 6.29 -4.90
C GLU A 143 -7.43 4.83 -4.79
N HIS A 144 -6.76 4.03 -3.96
CA HIS A 144 -7.14 2.65 -3.70
C HIS A 144 -8.57 2.55 -3.15
N ARG A 145 -8.94 3.42 -2.20
CA ARG A 145 -10.30 3.46 -1.65
C ARG A 145 -11.34 3.87 -2.69
N ALA A 146 -11.03 4.84 -3.55
CA ALA A 146 -11.91 5.23 -4.65
C ALA A 146 -12.14 4.05 -5.61
N ARG A 147 -11.07 3.38 -6.05
CA ARG A 147 -11.13 2.19 -6.91
C ARG A 147 -11.88 1.03 -6.27
N HIS A 148 -11.68 0.79 -4.97
CA HIS A 148 -12.38 -0.30 -4.27
C HIS A 148 -13.88 -0.02 -4.15
N ARG A 149 -14.27 1.24 -3.94
CA ARG A 149 -15.69 1.64 -3.92
C ARG A 149 -16.35 1.44 -5.27
N SER A 150 -15.73 1.91 -6.36
CA SER A 150 -16.26 1.73 -7.71
C SER A 150 -16.36 0.24 -8.07
N PHE A 151 -15.33 -0.55 -7.76
CA PHE A 151 -15.34 -2.00 -7.97
C PHE A 151 -16.47 -2.70 -7.20
N LYS A 152 -16.67 -2.35 -5.91
CA LYS A 152 -17.79 -2.90 -5.11
C LYS A 152 -19.15 -2.53 -5.70
N GLN A 153 -19.30 -1.30 -6.19
CA GLN A 153 -20.55 -0.86 -6.83
C GLN A 153 -20.83 -1.66 -8.11
N GLN A 154 -19.82 -1.78 -8.98
CA GLN A 154 -19.92 -2.59 -10.21
C GLN A 154 -20.25 -4.04 -9.90
N ARG A 155 -19.58 -4.64 -8.91
CA ARG A 155 -19.84 -6.02 -8.47
C ARG A 155 -21.28 -6.20 -7.97
N ARG A 156 -21.80 -5.25 -7.17
CA ARG A 156 -23.20 -5.29 -6.70
C ARG A 156 -24.18 -5.17 -7.85
N GLN A 157 -23.93 -4.29 -8.81
CA GLN A 157 -24.76 -4.14 -10.00
C GLN A 157 -24.75 -5.42 -10.84
N ALA A 158 -23.58 -6.02 -11.08
CA ALA A 158 -23.46 -7.29 -11.79
C ALA A 158 -24.22 -8.42 -11.08
N GLN A 159 -24.11 -8.52 -9.75
CA GLN A 159 -24.86 -9.49 -8.96
C GLN A 159 -26.38 -9.28 -9.06
N LYS A 160 -26.83 -8.03 -9.04
CA LYS A 160 -28.25 -7.67 -9.22
C LYS A 160 -28.76 -8.13 -10.59
N LEU A 161 -27.99 -7.86 -11.67
CA LEU A 161 -28.32 -8.27 -13.03
C LEU A 161 -28.38 -9.80 -13.18
N LEU A 162 -27.49 -10.54 -12.51
CA LEU A 162 -27.50 -12.01 -12.53
C LEU A 162 -28.74 -12.61 -11.86
N GLN A 163 -29.36 -11.89 -10.92
CA GLN A 163 -30.57 -12.33 -10.21
C GLN A 163 -31.86 -11.94 -10.93
N MET A 164 -31.79 -11.07 -11.94
CA MET A 164 -32.95 -10.62 -12.70
C MET A 164 -33.36 -11.64 -13.76
N GLU A 165 -34.65 -11.58 -14.14
CA GLU A 165 -35.12 -12.27 -15.33
C GLU A 165 -34.43 -11.72 -16.59
N ARG A 166 -34.16 -12.57 -17.57
CA ARG A 166 -33.36 -12.23 -18.77
C ARG A 166 -33.86 -11.00 -19.53
N GLN A 167 -35.18 -10.82 -19.63
CA GLN A 167 -35.76 -9.66 -20.31
C GLN A 167 -35.53 -8.35 -19.53
N GLN A 168 -35.73 -8.38 -18.21
CA GLN A 168 -35.51 -7.23 -17.33
C GLN A 168 -34.03 -6.83 -17.30
N ALA A 169 -33.13 -7.81 -17.20
CA ALA A 169 -31.68 -7.57 -17.23
C ALA A 169 -31.25 -6.91 -18.55
N ARG A 170 -31.78 -7.37 -19.70
CA ARG A 170 -31.51 -6.78 -21.02
C ARG A 170 -31.94 -5.32 -21.08
N THR A 171 -33.14 -5.01 -20.62
CA THR A 171 -33.65 -3.63 -20.61
C THR A 171 -32.81 -2.72 -19.70
N GLU A 172 -32.38 -3.20 -18.53
CA GLU A 172 -31.55 -2.43 -17.61
C GLU A 172 -30.15 -2.16 -18.20
N ILE A 173 -29.57 -3.13 -18.91
CA ILE A 173 -28.30 -2.95 -19.65
C ILE A 173 -28.47 -1.93 -20.78
N LEU A 174 -29.51 -2.07 -21.61
CA LEU A 174 -29.77 -1.15 -22.73
C LEU A 174 -29.97 0.29 -22.24
N ASN A 175 -30.76 0.48 -21.19
CA ASN A 175 -30.95 1.80 -20.57
C ASN A 175 -29.65 2.37 -19.99
N GLY A 176 -28.75 1.51 -19.50
CA GLY A 176 -27.42 1.91 -19.07
C GLY A 176 -26.55 2.40 -20.22
N LEU A 177 -26.55 1.67 -21.34
CA LEU A 177 -25.79 2.04 -22.54
C LEU A 177 -26.25 3.38 -23.13
N ILE A 178 -27.57 3.59 -23.25
CA ILE A 178 -28.15 4.84 -23.74
C ILE A 178 -27.78 6.04 -22.86
N LYS A 179 -27.56 5.84 -21.55
CA LYS A 179 -27.11 6.91 -20.64
C LYS A 179 -25.61 7.21 -20.74
N MET A 180 -24.80 6.25 -21.21
CA MET A 180 -23.34 6.37 -21.24
C MET A 180 -22.81 6.82 -22.60
N TYR A 181 -23.52 6.51 -23.67
CA TYR A 181 -23.06 6.73 -25.04
C TYR A 181 -24.05 7.58 -25.82
N SER A 182 -23.53 8.42 -26.70
CA SER A 182 -24.32 9.15 -27.69
C SER A 182 -24.88 8.19 -28.75
N LYS A 183 -25.90 8.65 -29.49
CA LYS A 183 -26.54 7.85 -30.55
C LYS A 183 -25.53 7.38 -31.60
N ASP A 184 -24.61 8.27 -32.00
CA ASP A 184 -23.60 7.99 -33.02
C ASP A 184 -22.57 6.95 -32.53
N GLU A 185 -22.21 6.99 -31.24
CA GLU A 185 -21.32 5.99 -30.63
C GLU A 185 -21.98 4.62 -30.51
N LEU A 186 -23.29 4.57 -30.24
CA LEU A 186 -24.04 3.32 -30.19
C LEU A 186 -24.23 2.71 -31.58
N GLU A 187 -24.53 3.52 -32.59
CA GLU A 187 -24.66 3.08 -33.98
C GLU A 187 -23.33 2.56 -34.55
N ALA A 188 -22.19 3.12 -34.12
CA ALA A 188 -20.87 2.60 -34.47
C ALA A 188 -20.52 1.26 -33.81
N MET A 189 -21.19 0.88 -32.72
CA MET A 189 -20.98 -0.38 -32.00
C MET A 189 -21.86 -1.55 -32.50
N GLY A 190 -22.90 -1.29 -33.30
CA GLY A 190 -23.77 -2.29 -33.93
C GLY A 190 -25.25 -2.16 -33.58
#